data_AF-A0A6P6Y8A0-F1
#
_entry.id   AF-A0A6P6Y8A0-F1
#
_cell.length_a   1.000
_cell.length_b   1.000
_cell.length_c   1.000
_cell.angle_alpha   90.00
_cell.angle_beta   90.00
_cell.angle_gamma   90.00
#
_symmetry.space_group_name_H-M   'P 1'
#
loop_
_entity.id
_entity.type
_entity.pdbx_description
1 polymer ?
#
loop_
_entity_poly.entity_id
_entity_poly.type
_entity_poly.pdbx_seq_one_letter_code
_entity_poly.pdbx_strand_id
1 'polypeptide(L)'
;MLPIQERIKRRRSFIFANANHYECDIYQDKDELYWSTPPDWFEPGNFQQAQKLFRTFKSTFILSYIYGLSLSFFYPDDLIPLISTGKSKSVAHLFQRYLKTIDYISIWFELNPFDKQSKAYRTLSTIRQMHSKVSQKLNKNQTSRLIWMNQYRMYHGQFPFVGLFVIYPEQLGFNILTPEEIHCIFHFWRTIGYCIGIDDQFNLCSGTDQEIIEICQQIFQQELLPTLTTLRQQPTNDDDNPNLSITNTARLMSKGLFQALGILEPFINYNIMMRYACKFVWKKIPTPAI
;
A
#
# COMPACT_ATOMS: atom_id res chain seq x y z
N MET A 1 7.62 -27.69 13.80
CA MET A 1 7.33 -26.38 13.18
C MET A 1 8.65 -25.79 12.67
N LEU A 2 8.71 -25.27 11.44
CA LEU A 2 9.96 -24.71 10.89
C LEU A 2 10.39 -23.45 11.68
N PRO A 3 11.70 -23.13 11.76
CA PRO A 3 12.17 -21.85 12.31
C PRO A 3 11.53 -20.66 11.58
N ILE A 4 11.27 -19.58 12.32
CA ILE A 4 10.62 -18.35 11.79
C ILE A 4 11.32 -17.80 10.54
N GLN A 5 12.65 -17.73 10.54
CA GLN A 5 13.44 -17.23 9.40
C GLN A 5 13.23 -18.07 8.14
N GLU A 6 13.15 -19.40 8.28
CA GLU A 6 12.91 -20.31 7.16
C GLU A 6 11.48 -20.18 6.62
N ARG A 7 10.49 -19.97 7.49
CA ARG A 7 9.11 -19.69 7.06
C ARG A 7 9.01 -18.39 6.26
N ILE A 8 9.65 -17.33 6.75
CA ILE A 8 9.67 -16.01 6.09
C ILE A 8 10.34 -16.12 4.72
N LYS A 9 11.51 -16.76 4.65
CA LYS A 9 12.23 -17.00 3.40
C LYS A 9 11.35 -17.75 2.40
N ARG A 10 10.74 -18.87 2.81
CA ARG A 10 9.84 -19.66 1.95
C ARG A 10 8.65 -18.84 1.47
N ARG A 11 8.00 -18.08 2.35
CA ARG A 11 6.86 -17.24 1.99
C ARG A 11 7.25 -16.15 0.99
N ARG A 12 8.37 -15.45 1.20
CA ARG A 12 8.87 -14.42 0.26
C ARG A 12 9.20 -15.03 -1.10
N SER A 13 9.91 -16.15 -1.13
CA SER A 13 10.22 -16.86 -2.38
C SER A 13 8.94 -17.34 -3.09
N PHE A 14 7.97 -17.86 -2.34
CA PHE A 14 6.69 -18.29 -2.88
C PHE A 14 5.91 -17.14 -3.52
N ILE A 15 5.77 -16.00 -2.81
CA ILE A 15 5.09 -14.82 -3.32
C ILE A 15 5.77 -14.31 -4.60
N PHE A 16 7.09 -14.16 -4.58
CA PHE A 16 7.85 -13.69 -5.74
C PHE A 16 7.69 -14.60 -6.97
N ALA A 17 7.76 -15.92 -6.77
CA ALA A 17 7.68 -16.90 -7.84
C ALA A 17 6.27 -17.08 -8.42
N ASN A 18 5.22 -16.83 -7.63
CA ASN A 18 3.85 -17.20 -8.01
C ASN A 18 2.92 -16.01 -8.21
N ALA A 19 2.99 -14.97 -7.37
CA ALA A 19 1.99 -13.89 -7.36
C ALA A 19 1.98 -13.05 -8.65
N ASN A 20 3.03 -13.12 -9.46
CA ASN A 20 3.09 -12.45 -10.75
C ASN A 20 2.27 -13.14 -11.86
N HIS A 21 1.84 -14.39 -11.63
CA HIS A 21 1.13 -15.21 -12.61
C HIS A 21 -0.39 -15.23 -12.41
N TYR A 22 -0.90 -14.48 -11.44
CA TYR A 22 -2.32 -14.41 -11.11
C TYR A 22 -2.83 -12.97 -11.26
N GLU A 23 -4.01 -12.81 -11.85
CA GLU A 23 -4.71 -11.52 -11.97
C GLU A 23 -4.97 -10.86 -10.59
N CYS A 24 -5.17 -9.54 -10.55
CA CYS A 24 -5.47 -8.80 -9.30
C CYS A 24 -6.70 -9.32 -8.56
N ASP A 25 -7.59 -10.00 -9.28
CA ASP A 25 -8.76 -10.67 -8.74
C ASP A 25 -8.88 -12.05 -9.37
N ILE A 26 -8.37 -13.06 -8.65
CA ILE A 26 -8.47 -14.47 -9.09
C ILE A 26 -9.90 -15.04 -9.02
N TYR A 27 -10.83 -14.28 -8.44
CA TYR A 27 -12.22 -14.64 -8.26
C TYR A 27 -13.14 -13.86 -9.20
N GLN A 28 -12.59 -13.11 -10.16
CA GLN A 28 -13.37 -12.26 -11.06
C GLN A 28 -14.44 -13.05 -11.85
N ASP A 29 -14.20 -14.33 -12.10
CA ASP A 29 -15.09 -15.25 -12.82
C ASP A 29 -15.84 -16.25 -11.90
N LYS A 30 -15.63 -16.17 -10.57
CA LYS A 30 -16.40 -16.97 -9.60
C LYS A 30 -17.55 -16.12 -9.09
N ASP A 31 -18.71 -16.75 -8.88
CA ASP A 31 -19.94 -16.07 -8.42
C ASP A 31 -19.66 -15.07 -7.30
N GLU A 32 -20.44 -13.97 -7.27
CA GLU A 32 -20.35 -12.78 -6.39
C GLU A 32 -20.24 -13.05 -4.86
N LEU A 33 -20.16 -14.31 -4.44
CA LEU A 33 -20.20 -14.75 -3.07
C LEU A 33 -18.86 -14.72 -2.33
N TYR A 34 -17.72 -15.06 -2.95
CA TYR A 34 -16.50 -15.39 -2.19
C TYR A 34 -16.09 -14.28 -1.22
N TRP A 35 -15.83 -13.07 -1.72
CA TRP A 35 -15.40 -11.95 -0.88
C TRP A 35 -16.53 -11.30 -0.07
N SER A 36 -17.79 -11.71 -0.30
CA SER A 36 -18.96 -11.17 0.40
C SER A 36 -19.25 -11.87 1.73
N THR A 37 -18.57 -12.98 1.99
CA THR A 37 -18.65 -13.73 3.25
C THR A 37 -17.36 -13.56 4.04
N PRO A 38 -17.42 -13.47 5.37
CA PRO A 38 -16.22 -13.50 6.20
C PRO A 38 -15.45 -14.82 5.99
N PRO A 39 -14.13 -14.79 5.80
CA PRO A 39 -13.31 -16.00 5.75
C PRO A 39 -13.18 -16.65 7.13
N ASP A 40 -12.82 -17.93 7.18
CA ASP A 40 -12.74 -18.72 8.43
C ASP A 40 -11.79 -18.14 9.49
N TRP A 41 -10.78 -17.39 9.06
CA TRP A 41 -9.82 -16.74 9.95
C TRP A 41 -10.26 -15.35 10.43
N PHE A 42 -11.41 -14.85 9.98
CA PHE A 42 -11.90 -13.53 10.35
C PHE A 42 -12.37 -13.52 11.81
N GLU A 43 -11.81 -12.59 12.58
CA GLU A 43 -12.05 -12.42 14.01
C GLU A 43 -12.72 -11.06 14.22
N PRO A 44 -14.06 -11.02 14.38
CA PRO A 44 -14.81 -9.77 14.47
C PRO A 44 -14.30 -8.85 15.59
N GLY A 45 -13.83 -9.42 16.71
CA GLY A 45 -13.26 -8.67 17.83
C GLY A 45 -12.00 -7.90 17.45
N ASN A 46 -11.07 -8.54 16.75
CA ASN A 46 -9.83 -7.91 16.28
C ASN A 46 -10.13 -6.80 15.26
N PHE A 47 -11.06 -7.06 14.34
CA PHE A 47 -11.48 -6.05 13.36
C PHE A 47 -12.10 -4.82 14.04
N GLN A 48 -13.03 -5.02 14.98
CA GLN A 48 -13.66 -3.92 15.72
C GLN A 48 -12.67 -3.16 16.61
N GLN A 49 -11.67 -3.84 17.17
CA GLN A 49 -10.63 -3.17 17.95
C GLN A 49 -9.77 -2.28 17.05
N ALA A 50 -9.42 -2.71 15.84
CA ALA A 50 -8.74 -1.86 14.86
C ALA A 50 -9.56 -0.61 14.49
N GLN A 51 -10.89 -0.76 14.35
CA GLN A 51 -11.80 0.36 14.13
C GLN A 51 -11.74 1.38 15.28
N LYS A 52 -11.69 0.93 16.54
CA LYS A 52 -11.54 1.81 17.71
C LYS A 52 -10.18 2.52 17.70
N LEU A 53 -9.10 1.80 17.43
CA LEU A 53 -7.75 2.36 17.34
C LEU A 53 -7.66 3.46 16.27
N PHE A 54 -8.23 3.22 15.09
CA PHE A 54 -8.25 4.22 14.04
C PHE A 54 -9.06 5.46 14.43
N ARG A 55 -10.19 5.32 15.14
CA ARG A 55 -10.95 6.48 15.65
C ARG A 55 -10.12 7.33 16.63
N THR A 56 -9.35 6.69 17.49
CA THR A 56 -8.49 7.38 18.48
C THR A 56 -7.27 8.03 17.83
N PHE A 57 -6.60 7.33 16.89
CA PHE A 57 -5.32 7.74 16.31
C PHE A 57 -5.41 8.10 14.83
N LYS A 58 -6.58 8.59 14.38
CA LYS A 58 -6.90 8.80 12.96
C LYS A 58 -5.83 9.61 12.23
N SER A 59 -5.44 10.77 12.77
CA SER A 59 -4.46 11.65 12.14
C SER A 59 -3.09 10.99 11.99
N THR A 60 -2.68 10.17 12.96
CA THR A 60 -1.43 9.40 12.95
C THR A 60 -1.44 8.34 11.84
N PHE A 61 -2.53 7.58 11.73
CA PHE A 61 -2.71 6.61 10.63
C PHE A 61 -2.70 7.28 9.26
N ILE A 62 -3.49 8.36 9.09
CA ILE A 62 -3.55 9.07 7.81
C ILE A 62 -2.17 9.62 7.43
N LEU A 63 -1.42 10.21 8.37
CA LEU A 63 -0.07 10.70 8.11
C LEU A 63 0.88 9.57 7.67
N SER A 64 0.82 8.42 8.34
CA SER A 64 1.59 7.22 7.97
C SER A 64 1.28 6.77 6.54
N TYR A 65 -0.01 6.73 6.17
CA TYR A 65 -0.44 6.31 4.84
C TYR A 65 0.02 7.28 3.74
N ILE A 66 0.02 8.58 4.02
CA ILE A 66 0.53 9.61 3.09
C ILE A 66 2.02 9.38 2.84
N TYR A 67 2.81 9.10 3.88
CA TYR A 67 4.22 8.76 3.71
C TYR A 67 4.40 7.48 2.90
N GLY A 68 3.65 6.42 3.21
CA GLY A 68 3.71 5.15 2.50
C GLY A 68 3.41 5.31 1.01
N LEU A 69 2.34 6.04 0.68
CA LEU A 69 1.94 6.32 -0.70
C LEU A 69 2.97 7.19 -1.43
N SER A 70 3.55 8.18 -0.74
CA SER A 70 4.57 9.03 -1.34
C SER A 70 5.85 8.26 -1.74
N LEU A 71 6.16 7.19 -1.01
CA LEU A 71 7.28 6.32 -1.32
C LEU A 71 6.93 5.32 -2.43
N SER A 72 5.69 4.81 -2.46
CA SER A 72 5.28 3.85 -3.49
C SER A 72 5.24 4.44 -4.90
N PHE A 73 5.06 5.75 -5.07
CA PHE A 73 5.13 6.38 -6.40
C PHE A 73 6.50 6.20 -7.09
N PHE A 74 7.56 5.92 -6.34
CA PHE A 74 8.88 5.66 -6.92
C PHE A 74 9.02 4.23 -7.48
N TYR A 75 8.03 3.36 -7.30
CA TYR A 75 7.94 2.09 -8.00
C TYR A 75 7.16 2.25 -9.30
N PRO A 76 7.77 1.91 -10.46
CA PRO A 76 7.06 1.90 -11.74
C PRO A 76 5.79 1.03 -11.69
N ASP A 77 5.87 -0.09 -10.99
CA ASP A 77 4.78 -1.06 -10.90
C ASP A 77 3.53 -0.53 -10.16
N ASP A 78 3.72 0.44 -9.26
CA ASP A 78 2.64 1.13 -8.56
C ASP A 78 2.23 2.43 -9.29
N LEU A 79 3.22 3.15 -9.84
CA LEU A 79 3.02 4.44 -10.50
C LEU A 79 2.22 4.32 -11.81
N ILE A 80 2.60 3.37 -12.66
CA ILE A 80 2.02 3.21 -14.02
C ILE A 80 0.51 2.98 -13.96
N PRO A 81 -0.01 2.07 -13.11
CA PRO A 81 -1.45 1.95 -12.91
C PRO A 81 -2.13 3.27 -12.53
N LEU A 82 -1.55 4.05 -11.61
CA LEU A 82 -2.13 5.31 -11.16
C LEU A 82 -2.22 6.34 -12.29
N ILE A 83 -1.14 6.57 -13.03
CA ILE A 83 -1.11 7.56 -14.12
C ILE A 83 -2.00 7.13 -15.30
N SER A 84 -2.08 5.82 -15.57
CA SER A 84 -2.90 5.28 -16.68
C SER A 84 -4.39 5.61 -16.56
N THR A 85 -4.87 5.89 -15.35
CA THR A 85 -6.27 6.27 -15.11
C THR A 85 -6.62 7.68 -15.58
N GLY A 86 -5.62 8.54 -15.84
CA GLY A 86 -5.81 9.97 -16.10
C GLY A 86 -6.20 10.81 -14.87
N LYS A 87 -6.38 10.18 -13.70
CA LYS A 87 -6.76 10.84 -12.44
C LYS A 87 -5.56 11.24 -11.57
N SER A 88 -4.41 11.45 -12.19
CA SER A 88 -3.16 11.86 -11.53
C SER A 88 -2.45 13.01 -12.26
N LYS A 89 -3.12 13.64 -13.23
CA LYS A 89 -2.51 14.62 -14.16
C LYS A 89 -2.35 16.05 -13.63
N SER A 90 -3.00 16.39 -12.51
CA SER A 90 -2.86 17.71 -11.88
C SER A 90 -3.14 17.63 -10.37
N VAL A 91 -2.77 18.68 -9.63
CA VAL A 91 -3.01 18.77 -8.17
C VAL A 91 -4.49 18.60 -7.83
N ALA A 92 -5.40 19.18 -8.61
CA ALA A 92 -6.85 19.00 -8.39
C ALA A 92 -7.31 17.55 -8.56
N HIS A 93 -6.77 16.82 -9.55
CA HIS A 93 -7.08 15.39 -9.72
C HIS A 93 -6.51 14.56 -8.56
N LEU A 94 -5.29 14.87 -8.13
CA LEU A 94 -4.67 14.22 -6.97
C LEU A 94 -5.47 14.50 -5.69
N PHE A 95 -5.96 15.73 -5.50
CA PHE A 95 -6.84 16.10 -4.39
C PHE A 95 -8.10 15.25 -4.36
N GLN A 96 -8.84 15.17 -5.47
CA GLN A 96 -10.03 14.34 -5.56
C GLN A 96 -9.73 12.85 -5.32
N ARG A 97 -8.62 12.35 -5.88
CA ARG A 97 -8.19 10.96 -5.69
C ARG A 97 -7.96 10.67 -4.21
N TYR A 98 -7.10 11.43 -3.55
CA TYR A 98 -6.68 11.10 -2.19
C TYR A 98 -7.71 11.47 -1.13
N LEU A 99 -8.53 12.51 -1.36
CA LEU A 99 -9.71 12.75 -0.54
C LEU A 99 -10.65 11.55 -0.58
N LYS A 100 -10.90 10.99 -1.77
CA LYS A 100 -11.71 9.78 -1.93
C LYS A 100 -11.06 8.55 -1.28
N THR A 101 -9.74 8.41 -1.35
CA THR A 101 -9.02 7.35 -0.63
C THR A 101 -9.19 7.47 0.89
N ILE A 102 -9.04 8.67 1.45
CA ILE A 102 -9.22 8.93 2.89
C ILE A 102 -10.67 8.65 3.32
N ASP A 103 -11.64 9.07 2.52
CA ASP A 103 -13.07 8.81 2.76
C ASP A 103 -13.36 7.30 2.78
N TYR A 104 -12.89 6.57 1.77
CA TYR A 104 -13.09 5.12 1.69
C TYR A 104 -12.42 4.37 2.85
N ILE A 105 -11.17 4.71 3.18
CA ILE A 105 -10.47 4.10 4.31
C ILE A 105 -11.21 4.42 5.62
N SER A 106 -11.67 5.66 5.82
CA SER A 106 -12.47 6.02 7.00
C SER A 106 -13.74 5.18 7.10
N ILE A 107 -14.46 4.99 5.98
CA ILE A 107 -15.65 4.12 5.91
C ILE A 107 -15.31 2.68 6.32
N TRP A 108 -14.18 2.13 5.86
CA TRP A 108 -13.76 0.77 6.20
C TRP A 108 -13.45 0.60 7.69
N PHE A 109 -12.83 1.61 8.30
CA PHE A 109 -12.61 1.66 9.75
C PHE A 109 -13.87 1.99 10.57
N GLU A 110 -15.00 2.25 9.93
CA GLU A 110 -16.26 2.57 10.64
C GLU A 110 -17.31 1.48 10.52
N LEU A 111 -17.36 0.77 9.40
CA LEU A 111 -18.47 -0.12 9.04
C LEU A 111 -18.03 -1.56 8.77
N ASN A 112 -18.96 -2.50 8.91
CA ASN A 112 -18.73 -3.90 8.60
C ASN A 112 -18.58 -4.12 7.09
N PRO A 113 -17.44 -4.67 6.60
CA PRO A 113 -17.23 -4.92 5.18
C PRO A 113 -18.08 -6.06 4.61
N PHE A 114 -18.66 -6.93 5.46
CA PHE A 114 -19.44 -8.10 5.05
C PHE A 114 -20.96 -7.88 5.11
N ASP A 115 -21.40 -6.72 5.60
CA ASP A 115 -22.80 -6.32 5.48
C ASP A 115 -23.04 -5.73 4.09
N LYS A 116 -23.79 -6.45 3.24
CA LYS A 116 -24.11 -6.06 1.86
C LYS A 116 -24.83 -4.71 1.74
N GLN A 117 -25.48 -4.25 2.80
CA GLN A 117 -26.15 -2.95 2.84
C GLN A 117 -25.20 -1.82 3.27
N SER A 118 -24.05 -2.15 3.84
CA SER A 118 -23.10 -1.18 4.36
C SER A 118 -22.43 -0.36 3.27
N LYS A 119 -21.98 0.86 3.61
CA LYS A 119 -21.13 1.64 2.69
C LYS A 119 -19.77 0.98 2.48
N ALA A 120 -19.23 0.27 3.48
CA ALA A 120 -17.95 -0.42 3.34
C ALA A 120 -17.99 -1.51 2.27
N TYR A 121 -19.03 -2.35 2.26
CA TYR A 121 -19.22 -3.36 1.21
C TYR A 121 -19.25 -2.74 -0.19
N ARG A 122 -20.04 -1.68 -0.36
CA ARG A 122 -20.17 -0.96 -1.64
C ARG A 122 -18.87 -0.31 -2.10
N THR A 123 -18.14 0.36 -1.20
CA THR A 123 -16.87 1.03 -1.57
C THR A 123 -15.75 0.03 -1.82
N LEU A 124 -15.68 -1.09 -1.08
CA LEU A 124 -14.75 -2.19 -1.35
C LEU A 124 -15.01 -2.84 -2.71
N SER A 125 -16.28 -3.15 -3.02
CA SER A 125 -16.69 -3.64 -4.35
C SER A 125 -16.27 -2.67 -5.46
N THR A 126 -16.47 -1.37 -5.22
CA THR A 126 -16.07 -0.32 -6.17
C THR A 126 -14.55 -0.33 -6.41
N ILE A 127 -13.73 -0.42 -5.36
CA ILE A 127 -12.27 -0.46 -5.49
C ILE A 127 -11.80 -1.73 -6.20
N ARG A 128 -12.38 -2.88 -5.85
CA ARG A 128 -12.11 -4.15 -6.53
C ARG A 128 -12.34 -4.03 -8.04
N GLN A 129 -13.51 -3.53 -8.44
CA GLN A 129 -13.83 -3.29 -9.86
C GLN A 129 -12.90 -2.25 -10.52
N MET A 130 -12.45 -1.24 -9.77
CA MET A 130 -11.47 -0.27 -10.29
C MET A 130 -10.14 -0.95 -10.60
N HIS A 131 -9.63 -1.83 -9.73
CA HIS A 131 -8.41 -2.59 -9.98
C HIS A 131 -8.56 -3.52 -11.19
N SER A 132 -9.67 -4.26 -11.30
CA SER A 132 -9.93 -5.12 -12.47
C SER A 132 -9.99 -4.31 -13.77
N LYS A 133 -10.65 -3.15 -13.78
CA LYS A 133 -10.70 -2.27 -14.97
C LYS A 133 -9.33 -1.75 -15.38
N VAL A 134 -8.47 -1.42 -14.42
CA VAL A 134 -7.09 -1.00 -14.70
C VAL A 134 -6.26 -2.18 -15.22
N SER A 135 -6.40 -3.39 -14.63
CA SER A 135 -5.79 -4.62 -15.15
C SER A 135 -6.17 -4.83 -16.61
N GLN A 136 -7.47 -4.91 -16.90
CA GLN A 136 -8.00 -5.12 -18.26
C GLN A 136 -7.47 -4.07 -19.24
N LYS A 137 -7.42 -2.79 -18.83
CA LYS A 137 -6.89 -1.71 -19.68
C LYS A 137 -5.41 -1.89 -20.00
N LEU A 138 -4.58 -2.21 -19.01
CA LEU A 138 -3.13 -2.32 -19.18
C LEU A 138 -2.71 -3.61 -19.87
N ASN A 139 -3.48 -4.69 -19.70
CA ASN A 139 -3.24 -5.98 -20.35
C ASN A 139 -3.85 -6.07 -21.76
N LYS A 140 -4.68 -5.08 -22.17
CA LYS A 140 -5.31 -5.08 -23.49
C LYS A 140 -4.26 -5.02 -24.59
N ASN A 141 -4.33 -5.98 -25.53
CA ASN A 141 -3.42 -6.11 -26.68
C ASN A 141 -1.94 -6.34 -26.32
N GLN A 142 -1.65 -6.76 -25.08
CA GLN A 142 -0.28 -7.03 -24.70
C GLN A 142 0.16 -8.42 -25.22
N THR A 143 1.37 -8.50 -25.77
CA THR A 143 1.95 -9.75 -26.28
C THR A 143 2.91 -10.41 -25.29
N SER A 144 3.27 -9.69 -24.22
CA SER A 144 4.10 -10.22 -23.14
C SER A 144 3.33 -11.20 -22.26
N ARG A 145 4.06 -12.01 -21.49
CA ARG A 145 3.50 -12.88 -20.44
C ARG A 145 3.29 -12.14 -19.11
N LEU A 146 3.66 -10.86 -19.03
CA LEU A 146 3.61 -10.05 -17.80
C LEU A 146 2.20 -9.53 -17.48
N ILE A 147 1.55 -10.06 -16.46
CA ILE A 147 0.22 -9.57 -16.07
C ILE A 147 0.35 -8.24 -15.31
N TRP A 148 -0.17 -7.15 -15.88
CA TRP A 148 -0.35 -5.88 -15.17
C TRP A 148 -1.42 -6.03 -14.11
N MET A 149 -1.24 -5.35 -12.97
CA MET A 149 -2.13 -5.49 -11.81
C MET A 149 -2.32 -6.97 -11.43
N ASN A 150 -1.23 -7.72 -11.26
CA ASN A 150 -1.25 -9.08 -10.73
C ASN A 150 -1.33 -9.10 -9.19
N GLN A 151 -1.44 -10.29 -8.59
CA GLN A 151 -1.45 -10.46 -7.12
C GLN A 151 -0.19 -9.91 -6.43
N TYR A 152 0.98 -9.96 -7.09
CA TYR A 152 2.23 -9.40 -6.54
C TYR A 152 2.15 -7.88 -6.37
N ARG A 153 1.56 -7.18 -7.33
CA ARG A 153 1.31 -5.73 -7.24
C ARG A 153 0.23 -5.40 -6.22
N MET A 154 -0.79 -6.24 -6.09
CA MET A 154 -1.81 -6.05 -5.04
C MET A 154 -1.23 -6.21 -3.63
N TYR A 155 -0.34 -7.19 -3.44
CA TYR A 155 0.45 -7.38 -2.22
C TYR A 155 1.30 -6.14 -1.89
N HIS A 156 2.03 -5.61 -2.86
CA HIS A 156 2.81 -4.37 -2.70
C HIS A 156 1.91 -3.16 -2.43
N GLY A 157 0.72 -3.12 -3.04
CA GLY A 157 -0.28 -2.08 -2.81
C GLY A 157 -0.77 -1.99 -1.35
N GLN A 158 -0.63 -3.04 -0.54
CA GLN A 158 -0.90 -2.98 0.91
C GLN A 158 0.23 -2.34 1.71
N PHE A 159 1.48 -2.38 1.21
CA PHE A 159 2.66 -1.89 1.93
C PHE A 159 2.55 -0.42 2.36
N PRO A 160 2.04 0.53 1.55
CA PRO A 160 1.82 1.92 1.98
C PRO A 160 0.99 2.09 3.26
N PHE A 161 0.09 1.14 3.54
CA PHE A 161 -0.82 1.21 4.68
C PHE A 161 -0.33 0.44 5.91
N VAL A 162 0.65 -0.44 5.73
CA VAL A 162 1.09 -1.38 6.77
C VAL A 162 2.59 -1.25 7.06
N GLY A 163 3.41 -1.10 6.03
CA GLY A 163 4.86 -1.19 6.11
C GLY A 163 5.49 -0.11 6.98
N LEU A 164 5.18 1.17 6.74
CA LEU A 164 5.86 2.24 7.47
C LEU A 164 5.52 2.27 8.96
N PHE A 165 4.26 1.96 9.32
CA PHE A 165 3.85 1.99 10.72
C PHE A 165 4.63 0.97 11.57
N VAL A 166 4.96 -0.21 11.00
CA VAL A 166 5.69 -1.27 11.72
C VAL A 166 7.19 -1.11 11.68
N ILE A 167 7.74 -0.50 10.62
CA ILE A 167 9.18 -0.30 10.48
C ILE A 167 9.64 0.91 11.31
N TYR A 168 8.79 1.92 11.44
CA TYR A 168 9.10 3.19 12.11
C TYR A 168 8.05 3.59 13.17
N PRO A 169 7.72 2.72 14.14
CA PRO A 169 6.61 2.96 15.06
C PRO A 169 6.88 4.18 15.94
N GLU A 170 8.08 4.37 16.46
CA GLU A 170 8.41 5.52 17.31
C GLU A 170 8.34 6.85 16.54
N GLN A 171 8.87 6.87 15.33
CA GLN A 171 8.94 8.07 14.49
C GLN A 171 7.57 8.53 14.00
N LEU A 172 6.65 7.58 13.83
CA LEU A 172 5.28 7.82 13.40
C LEU A 172 4.29 7.81 14.57
N GLY A 173 4.74 7.68 15.83
CA GLY A 173 3.88 7.77 17.02
C GLY A 173 3.03 6.53 17.32
N PHE A 174 3.41 5.36 16.81
CA PHE A 174 2.79 4.06 17.08
C PHE A 174 3.47 3.24 18.19
N ASN A 175 4.57 3.72 18.79
CA ASN A 175 5.22 3.05 19.92
C ASN A 175 4.35 2.98 21.19
N ILE A 176 3.23 3.71 21.21
CA ILE A 176 2.22 3.66 22.26
C ILE A 176 1.29 2.44 22.15
N LEU A 177 1.23 1.78 20.99
CA LEU A 177 0.35 0.64 20.76
C LEU A 177 0.96 -0.64 21.32
N THR A 178 0.13 -1.49 21.92
CA THR A 178 0.57 -2.82 22.36
C THR A 178 0.73 -3.79 21.17
N PRO A 179 1.45 -4.90 21.33
CA PRO A 179 1.51 -5.95 20.31
C PRO A 179 0.13 -6.47 19.88
N GLU A 180 -0.80 -6.61 20.82
CA GLU A 180 -2.18 -7.06 20.54
C GLU A 180 -2.97 -6.02 19.73
N GLU A 181 -2.75 -4.73 19.99
CA GLU A 181 -3.33 -3.65 19.21
C GLU A 181 -2.76 -3.61 17.78
N ILE A 182 -1.45 -3.83 17.63
CA ILE A 182 -0.80 -3.97 16.32
C ILE A 182 -1.38 -5.18 15.56
N HIS A 183 -1.58 -6.31 16.23
CA HIS A 183 -2.22 -7.50 15.65
C HIS A 183 -3.61 -7.16 15.09
N CYS A 184 -4.41 -6.38 15.81
CA CYS A 184 -5.72 -5.95 15.34
C CYS A 184 -5.62 -5.13 14.03
N ILE A 185 -4.62 -4.24 13.92
CA ILE A 185 -4.38 -3.48 12.68
C ILE A 185 -3.98 -4.39 11.51
N PHE A 186 -3.14 -5.40 11.74
CA PHE A 186 -2.84 -6.41 10.72
C PHE A 186 -4.08 -7.19 10.31
N HIS A 187 -4.87 -7.62 11.28
CA HIS A 187 -6.12 -8.33 11.04
C HIS A 187 -7.08 -7.49 10.17
N PHE A 188 -7.18 -6.19 10.44
CA PHE A 188 -7.95 -5.25 9.63
C PHE A 188 -7.43 -5.22 8.19
N TRP A 189 -6.14 -4.97 7.96
CA TRP A 189 -5.60 -4.88 6.60
C TRP A 189 -5.58 -6.20 5.85
N ARG A 190 -5.50 -7.34 6.56
CA ARG A 190 -5.72 -8.68 6.00
C ARG A 190 -7.14 -8.80 5.47
N THR A 191 -8.12 -8.41 6.28
CA THR A 191 -9.55 -8.39 5.91
C THR A 191 -9.81 -7.48 4.71
N ILE A 192 -9.25 -6.27 4.70
CA ILE A 192 -9.40 -5.35 3.57
C ILE A 192 -8.77 -5.94 2.30
N GLY A 193 -7.58 -6.54 2.40
CA GLY A 193 -6.91 -7.22 1.29
C GLY A 193 -7.77 -8.31 0.67
N TYR A 194 -8.36 -9.16 1.50
CA TYR A 194 -9.31 -10.19 1.07
C TYR A 194 -10.50 -9.59 0.30
N CYS A 195 -11.15 -8.57 0.86
CA CYS A 195 -12.31 -7.91 0.25
C CYS A 195 -11.99 -7.29 -1.12
N ILE A 196 -10.78 -6.75 -1.32
CA ILE A 196 -10.37 -6.12 -2.59
C ILE A 196 -9.75 -7.09 -3.60
N GLY A 197 -9.68 -8.40 -3.30
CA GLY A 197 -9.32 -9.44 -4.28
C GLY A 197 -7.93 -10.05 -4.10
N ILE A 198 -7.24 -9.73 -3.01
CA ILE A 198 -5.96 -10.36 -2.70
C ILE A 198 -6.22 -11.76 -2.18
N ASP A 199 -5.67 -12.76 -2.85
CA ASP A 199 -5.67 -14.14 -2.35
C ASP A 199 -4.92 -14.19 -1.02
N ASP A 200 -5.47 -14.91 -0.04
CA ASP A 200 -4.88 -15.05 1.29
C ASP A 200 -3.44 -15.56 1.28
N GLN A 201 -3.07 -16.37 0.28
CA GLN A 201 -1.70 -16.87 0.12
C GLN A 201 -0.70 -15.76 -0.28
N PHE A 202 -1.20 -14.67 -0.88
CA PHE A 202 -0.40 -13.51 -1.30
C PHE A 202 -0.63 -12.28 -0.42
N ASN A 203 -1.66 -12.25 0.42
CA ASN A 203 -1.99 -11.11 1.28
C ASN A 203 -0.83 -10.80 2.23
N LEU A 204 -0.37 -9.54 2.24
CA LEU A 204 0.77 -9.09 3.03
C LEU A 204 0.55 -9.35 4.53
N CYS A 205 -0.69 -9.16 4.99
CA CYS A 205 -1.07 -9.29 6.39
C CYS A 205 -1.52 -10.70 6.80
N SER A 206 -1.31 -11.71 5.96
CA SER A 206 -1.43 -13.13 6.36
C SER A 206 -0.22 -13.59 7.18
N GLY A 207 -0.31 -14.74 7.85
CA GLY A 207 0.77 -15.31 8.66
C GLY A 207 0.82 -14.75 10.08
N THR A 208 1.98 -14.88 10.75
CA THR A 208 2.16 -14.32 12.09
C THR A 208 2.63 -12.87 12.04
N ASP A 209 2.37 -12.09 13.09
CA ASP A 209 2.78 -10.68 13.19
C ASP A 209 4.28 -10.49 12.94
N GLN A 210 5.11 -11.39 13.48
CA GLN A 210 6.56 -11.38 13.27
C GLN A 210 6.93 -11.57 11.79
N GLU A 211 6.20 -12.44 11.06
CA GLU A 211 6.42 -12.62 9.63
C GLU A 211 6.03 -11.37 8.85
N ILE A 212 4.91 -10.74 9.20
CA ILE A 212 4.43 -9.51 8.55
C ILE A 212 5.44 -8.37 8.73
N ILE A 213 5.93 -8.17 9.95
CA ILE A 213 6.91 -7.12 10.28
C ILE A 213 8.21 -7.33 9.51
N GLU A 214 8.78 -8.54 9.54
CA GLU A 214 10.02 -8.84 8.82
C GLU A 214 9.84 -8.70 7.30
N ILE A 215 8.71 -9.16 6.75
CA ILE A 215 8.42 -8.98 5.32
C ILE A 215 8.36 -7.51 4.95
N CYS A 216 7.72 -6.67 5.76
CA CYS A 216 7.71 -5.22 5.55
C CYS A 216 9.13 -4.64 5.58
N GLN A 217 9.96 -5.05 6.55
CA GLN A 217 11.37 -4.65 6.60
C GLN A 217 12.13 -5.04 5.33
N GLN A 218 11.90 -6.25 4.80
CA GLN A 218 12.53 -6.71 3.57
C GLN A 218 12.06 -5.95 2.33
N ILE A 219 10.75 -5.70 2.17
CA ILE A 219 10.23 -4.84 1.09
C ILE A 219 10.94 -3.47 1.16
N PHE A 220 11.04 -2.89 2.35
CA PHE A 220 11.69 -1.59 2.51
C PHE A 220 13.18 -1.63 2.17
N GLN A 221 13.94 -2.55 2.75
CA GLN A 221 15.41 -2.59 2.65
C GLN A 221 15.92 -3.15 1.32
N GLN A 222 15.23 -4.12 0.74
CA GLN A 222 15.70 -4.88 -0.42
C GLN A 222 15.07 -4.40 -1.72
N GLU A 223 13.92 -3.73 -1.66
CA GLU A 223 13.21 -3.27 -2.85
C GLU A 223 13.14 -1.73 -2.88
N LEU A 224 12.69 -1.08 -1.80
CA LEU A 224 12.40 0.37 -1.85
C LEU A 224 13.67 1.19 -1.75
N LEU A 225 14.51 0.87 -0.77
CA LEU A 225 15.75 1.59 -0.50
C LEU A 225 16.73 1.56 -1.69
N PRO A 226 16.94 0.39 -2.35
CA PRO A 226 17.79 0.34 -3.54
C PRO A 226 17.21 1.17 -4.69
N THR A 227 15.90 1.08 -4.97
CA THR A 227 15.26 1.92 -5.99
C THR A 227 15.51 3.39 -5.72
N LEU A 228 15.24 3.89 -4.51
CA LEU A 228 15.47 5.29 -4.15
C LEU A 228 16.94 5.70 -4.26
N THR A 229 17.87 4.81 -3.93
CA THR A 229 19.31 5.06 -4.01
C THR A 229 19.79 5.14 -5.46
N THR A 230 19.36 4.22 -6.31
CA THR A 230 19.66 4.22 -7.74
C THR A 230 19.11 5.48 -8.41
N LEU A 231 17.86 5.86 -8.10
CA LEU A 231 17.25 7.08 -8.65
C LEU A 231 18.00 8.35 -8.23
N ARG A 232 18.54 8.40 -7.00
CA ARG A 232 19.34 9.53 -6.52
C ARG A 232 20.68 9.69 -7.28
N GLN A 233 21.26 8.58 -7.73
CA GLN A 233 22.57 8.58 -8.40
C GLN A 233 22.48 8.89 -9.90
N GLN A 234 21.28 8.92 -10.49
CA GLN A 234 21.11 9.21 -11.92
C GLN A 234 21.38 10.70 -12.22
N PRO A 235 22.19 11.00 -13.26
CA PRO A 235 22.47 12.38 -13.65
C PRO A 235 21.21 13.09 -14.15
N THR A 236 21.02 14.34 -13.75
CA THR A 236 19.81 15.14 -14.03
C THR A 236 19.71 15.70 -15.45
N ASN A 237 20.69 15.42 -16.31
CA ASN A 237 20.91 16.17 -17.55
C ASN A 237 20.36 15.49 -18.81
N ASP A 238 19.58 14.41 -18.67
CA ASP A 238 19.10 13.60 -19.78
C ASP A 238 17.57 13.51 -19.76
N ASP A 239 16.91 14.57 -20.25
CA ASP A 239 15.45 14.74 -20.21
C ASP A 239 14.69 13.63 -20.97
N ASP A 240 15.35 12.93 -21.88
CA ASP A 240 14.78 11.82 -22.66
C ASP A 240 14.91 10.45 -21.96
N ASN A 241 15.54 10.37 -20.79
CA ASN A 241 15.68 9.12 -20.04
C ASN A 241 14.33 8.70 -19.42
N PRO A 242 13.76 7.53 -19.78
CA PRO A 242 12.49 7.06 -19.23
C PRO A 242 12.48 6.91 -17.69
N ASN A 243 13.62 6.55 -17.09
CA ASN A 243 13.75 6.46 -15.63
C ASN A 243 13.70 7.84 -14.97
N LEU A 244 14.26 8.86 -15.62
CA LEU A 244 14.17 10.24 -15.16
C LEU A 244 12.73 10.75 -15.27
N SER A 245 12.01 10.39 -16.33
CA SER A 245 10.57 10.67 -16.50
C SER A 245 9.70 10.04 -15.41
N ILE A 246 9.95 8.76 -15.05
CA ILE A 246 9.28 8.08 -13.95
C ILE A 246 9.57 8.77 -12.61
N THR A 247 10.84 9.07 -12.33
CA THR A 247 11.27 9.72 -11.09
C THR A 247 10.68 11.12 -10.95
N ASN A 248 10.68 11.89 -12.04
CA ASN A 248 10.08 13.22 -12.09
C ASN A 248 8.57 13.14 -11.86
N THR A 249 7.89 12.18 -12.50
CA THR A 249 6.47 11.95 -12.31
C THR A 249 6.16 11.55 -10.87
N ALA A 250 6.92 10.63 -10.28
CA ALA A 250 6.82 10.23 -8.89
C ALA A 250 6.97 11.42 -7.95
N ARG A 251 8.00 12.24 -8.14
CA ARG A 251 8.26 13.47 -7.36
C ARG A 251 7.12 14.47 -7.48
N LEU A 252 6.59 14.69 -8.68
CA LEU A 252 5.45 15.56 -8.92
C LEU A 252 4.17 15.03 -8.27
N MET A 253 3.94 13.72 -8.32
CA MET A 253 2.82 13.08 -7.65
C MET A 253 2.94 13.15 -6.12
N SER A 254 4.13 12.94 -5.55
CA SER A 254 4.38 13.12 -4.12
C SER A 254 4.12 14.56 -3.72
N LYS A 255 4.69 15.54 -4.44
CA LYS A 255 4.44 16.96 -4.18
C LYS A 255 2.95 17.29 -4.26
N GLY A 256 2.27 16.82 -5.31
CA GLY A 256 0.84 17.04 -5.51
C GLY A 256 -0.03 16.37 -4.44
N LEU A 257 0.35 15.19 -3.93
CA LEU A 257 -0.31 14.51 -2.81
C LEU A 257 -0.24 15.38 -1.54
N PHE A 258 0.95 15.85 -1.16
CA PHE A 258 1.11 16.70 0.02
C PHE A 258 0.42 18.05 -0.15
N GLN A 259 0.50 18.68 -1.33
CA GLN A 259 -0.21 19.93 -1.61
C GLN A 259 -1.72 19.79 -1.54
N ALA A 260 -2.25 18.69 -2.09
CA ALA A 260 -3.66 18.36 -2.01
C ALA A 260 -4.11 18.22 -0.56
N LEU A 261 -3.44 17.37 0.22
CA LEU A 261 -3.87 17.07 1.59
C LEU A 261 -3.58 18.21 2.56
N GLY A 262 -2.58 19.05 2.26
CA GLY A 262 -2.30 20.30 2.96
C GLY A 262 -3.44 21.33 2.93
N ILE A 263 -4.39 21.19 2.00
CA ILE A 263 -5.62 22.01 1.97
C ILE A 263 -6.55 21.64 3.12
N LEU A 264 -6.60 20.35 3.49
CA LEU A 264 -7.43 19.86 4.59
C LEU A 264 -6.72 20.06 5.93
N GLU A 265 -5.41 19.79 5.97
CA GLU A 265 -4.60 19.90 7.17
C GLU A 265 -3.34 20.72 6.90
N PRO A 266 -3.30 22.01 7.29
CA PRO A 266 -2.22 22.93 6.93
C PRO A 266 -0.81 22.50 7.38
N PHE A 267 -0.70 21.60 8.37
CA PHE A 267 0.59 21.04 8.79
C PHE A 267 1.16 20.00 7.80
N ILE A 268 0.35 19.47 6.88
CA ILE A 268 0.77 18.59 5.80
C ILE A 268 1.39 19.45 4.67
N ASN A 269 2.62 19.89 4.90
CA ASN A 269 3.39 20.69 3.94
C ASN A 269 4.50 19.86 3.31
N TYR A 270 4.58 19.81 1.97
CA TYR A 270 5.58 19.03 1.25
C TYR A 270 7.02 19.25 1.77
N ASN A 271 7.46 20.50 1.94
CA ASN A 271 8.83 20.78 2.35
C ASN A 271 9.12 20.32 3.80
N ILE A 272 8.15 20.52 4.70
CA ILE A 272 8.27 20.08 6.10
C ILE A 272 8.27 18.55 6.16
N MET A 273 7.31 17.94 5.47
CA MET A 273 7.14 16.48 5.42
C MET A 273 8.37 15.81 4.82
N MET A 274 8.92 16.33 3.72
CA MET A 274 10.15 15.80 3.14
C MET A 274 11.34 16.02 4.08
N ARG A 275 11.53 17.19 4.70
CA ARG A 275 12.65 17.40 5.64
C ARG A 275 12.61 16.48 6.87
N TYR A 276 11.42 16.13 7.33
CA TYR A 276 11.24 15.26 8.50
C TYR A 276 11.28 13.77 8.12
N ALA A 277 10.49 13.35 7.13
CA ALA A 277 10.40 11.96 6.72
C ALA A 277 11.60 11.46 5.91
N CYS A 278 12.29 12.33 5.16
CA CYS A 278 13.59 11.97 4.60
C CYS A 278 14.55 11.56 5.71
N LYS A 279 14.52 12.19 6.90
CA LYS A 279 15.39 11.71 8.00
C LYS A 279 15.05 10.28 8.42
N PHE A 280 13.80 9.83 8.30
CA PHE A 280 13.42 8.44 8.60
C PHE A 280 13.96 7.46 7.55
N VAL A 281 13.84 7.82 6.27
CA VAL A 281 14.32 7.00 5.15
C VAL A 281 15.86 6.98 5.08
N TRP A 282 16.52 8.12 5.25
CA TRP A 282 17.96 8.28 5.01
C TRP A 282 18.85 8.10 6.26
N LYS A 283 18.33 8.19 7.50
CA LYS A 283 19.13 7.90 8.73
C LYS A 283 19.58 6.44 8.82
N LYS A 284 19.00 5.55 7.99
CA LYS A 284 19.33 4.13 7.88
C LYS A 284 20.09 3.76 6.60
N ILE A 285 20.27 4.68 5.65
CA ILE A 285 21.17 4.46 4.51
C ILE A 285 22.59 4.78 5.01
N PRO A 286 23.54 3.82 4.96
CA PRO A 286 24.93 4.14 5.20
C PRO A 286 25.35 5.23 4.20
N THR A 287 25.77 6.38 4.69
CA THR A 287 26.51 7.32 3.84
C THR A 287 27.72 6.57 3.28
N PRO A 288 27.95 6.57 1.95
CA PRO A 288 29.20 6.06 1.41
C PRO A 288 30.33 6.74 2.17
N ALA A 289 31.27 5.95 2.70
CA ALA A 289 32.53 6.52 3.16
C ALA A 289 33.15 7.24 1.96
N ILE A 290 33.34 8.55 2.09
CA ILE A 290 34.20 9.31 1.19
C ILE A 290 35.64 8.88 1.47
#